data_AF-A0A6P5AXZ5-F1
#
_entry.id   AF-A0A6P5AXZ5-F1
#
_cell.length_a   1.000
_cell.length_b   1.000
_cell.length_c   1.000
_cell.angle_alpha   90.00
_cell.angle_beta   90.00
_cell.angle_gamma   90.00
#
_symmetry.space_group_name_H-M   'P 1'
#
loop_
_entity.id
_entity.type
_entity.pdbx_description
1 polymer ?
#
loop_
_entity_poly.entity_id
_entity_poly.type
_entity_poly.pdbx_seq_one_letter_code
_entity_poly.pdbx_strand_id
1 'polypeptide(L)'
;MAAAARERDREIEMAVPNCLHWSCEDVADWIEQLGFPQYRECFTTNLINGRKLIQVDCSSLPRLGITDFEHMKLIARSVRELLSIEEPRWDRSISLHPREPMGMFLERKSKTGKRADNLTYAGFLKGK
;
A
#
# COMPACT_ATOMS: atom_id res chain seq x y z
N MET A 1 -18.67 -16.79 -22.48
CA MET A 1 -17.57 -17.24 -21.60
C MET A 1 -16.39 -16.26 -21.58
N ALA A 2 -15.70 -15.98 -22.70
CA ALA A 2 -14.49 -15.13 -22.69
C ALA A 2 -14.72 -13.64 -22.33
N ALA A 3 -15.87 -13.04 -22.70
CA ALA A 3 -16.17 -11.65 -22.36
C ALA A 3 -16.38 -11.44 -20.84
N ALA A 4 -17.10 -12.35 -20.18
CA ALA A 4 -17.36 -12.29 -18.74
C ALA A 4 -16.08 -12.44 -17.89
N ALA A 5 -15.14 -13.30 -18.32
CA ALA A 5 -13.85 -13.45 -17.64
C ALA A 5 -12.99 -12.18 -17.76
N ARG A 6 -13.03 -11.50 -18.92
CA ARG A 6 -12.31 -10.24 -19.14
C ARG A 6 -12.89 -9.09 -18.31
N GLU A 7 -14.21 -9.04 -18.16
CA GLU A 7 -14.85 -8.02 -17.33
C GLU A 7 -14.52 -8.20 -15.86
N ARG A 8 -14.58 -9.45 -15.36
CA ARG A 8 -14.17 -9.77 -13.99
C ARG A 8 -12.70 -9.45 -13.72
N ASP A 9 -11.80 -9.76 -14.65
CA ASP A 9 -10.38 -9.41 -14.50
C ASP A 9 -10.19 -7.87 -14.41
N ARG A 10 -10.96 -7.08 -15.18
CA ARG A 10 -10.93 -5.61 -15.08
C ARG A 10 -11.41 -5.11 -13.73
N GLU A 11 -12.53 -5.63 -13.23
CA GLU A 11 -13.06 -5.27 -11.90
C GLU A 11 -12.04 -5.57 -10.79
N ILE A 12 -11.36 -6.71 -10.88
CA ILE A 12 -10.28 -7.09 -9.94
C ILE A 12 -9.13 -6.09 -10.00
N GLU A 13 -8.69 -5.69 -11.19
CA GLU A 13 -7.62 -4.69 -11.31
C GLU A 13 -8.07 -3.29 -10.85
N MET A 14 -9.35 -2.93 -10.99
CA MET A 14 -9.90 -1.68 -10.46
C MET A 14 -9.91 -1.64 -8.93
N ALA A 15 -9.93 -2.80 -8.27
CA ALA A 15 -9.79 -2.88 -6.82
C ALA A 15 -8.35 -2.61 -6.35
N VAL A 16 -7.36 -2.60 -7.25
CA VAL A 16 -5.98 -2.27 -6.90
C VAL A 16 -5.89 -0.77 -6.58
N PRO A 17 -5.31 -0.40 -5.43
CA PRO A 17 -5.17 1.00 -5.06
C PRO A 17 -4.42 1.83 -6.11
N ASN A 18 -5.04 2.92 -6.56
CA ASN A 18 -4.43 3.83 -7.54
C ASN A 18 -3.17 4.52 -6.99
N CYS A 19 -3.03 4.61 -5.67
CA CYS A 19 -1.85 5.16 -5.01
C CYS A 19 -0.55 4.45 -5.38
N LEU A 20 -0.59 3.22 -5.91
CA LEU A 20 0.61 2.53 -6.41
C LEU A 20 1.32 3.21 -7.57
N HIS A 21 0.62 4.10 -8.29
CA HIS A 21 1.15 4.87 -9.40
C HIS A 21 1.66 6.24 -8.99
N TRP A 22 1.50 6.61 -7.72
CA TRP A 22 1.93 7.92 -7.20
C TRP A 22 3.44 8.07 -7.26
N SER A 23 3.86 9.23 -7.73
CA SER A 23 5.22 9.73 -7.62
C SER A 23 5.54 10.12 -6.17
N CYS A 24 6.79 10.50 -5.90
CA CYS A 24 7.16 11.03 -4.58
C CYS A 24 6.43 12.34 -4.26
N GLU A 25 6.16 13.19 -5.25
CA GLU A 25 5.44 14.44 -5.05
C GLU A 25 3.96 14.19 -4.74
N ASP A 26 3.30 13.27 -5.46
CA ASP A 26 1.91 12.92 -5.17
C ASP A 26 1.74 12.40 -3.73
N VAL A 27 2.69 11.61 -3.24
CA VAL A 27 2.70 11.13 -1.84
C VAL A 27 2.93 12.27 -0.86
N ALA A 28 3.81 13.22 -1.20
CA ALA A 28 4.11 14.36 -0.36
C ALA A 28 2.90 15.31 -0.24
N ASP A 29 2.23 15.57 -1.36
CA ASP A 29 0.98 16.35 -1.41
C ASP A 29 -0.14 15.65 -0.62
N TRP A 30 -0.22 14.33 -0.70
CA TRP A 30 -1.17 13.56 0.11
C TRP A 30 -0.92 13.71 1.62
N ILE A 31 0.33 13.66 2.07
CA ILE A 31 0.69 13.86 3.49
C ILE A 31 0.35 15.29 3.95
N GLU A 32 0.57 16.28 3.10
CA GLU A 32 0.19 17.67 3.37
C GLU A 32 -1.34 17.81 3.47
N GLN A 33 -2.10 17.23 2.54
CA GLN A 33 -3.57 17.21 2.56
C GLN A 33 -4.14 16.44 3.77
N LEU A 34 -3.40 15.46 4.29
CA LEU A 34 -3.75 14.74 5.51
C LEU A 34 -3.61 15.61 6.78
N GLY A 35 -3.03 16.81 6.66
CA GLY A 35 -2.83 17.75 7.75
C GLY A 35 -1.41 17.74 8.33
N PHE A 36 -0.44 17.17 7.60
CA PHE A 36 0.94 17.06 8.04
C PHE A 36 1.97 17.69 7.07
N PRO A 37 1.83 18.98 6.70
CA PRO A 37 2.77 19.66 5.80
C PRO A 37 4.22 19.58 6.27
N GLN A 38 4.45 19.55 7.59
CA GLN A 38 5.78 19.43 8.18
C GLN A 38 6.51 18.13 7.84
N TYR A 39 5.79 17.08 7.42
CA TYR A 39 6.39 15.81 7.03
C TYR A 39 6.59 15.67 5.53
N ARG A 40 6.16 16.66 4.73
CA ARG A 40 6.32 16.64 3.27
C ARG A 40 7.75 16.32 2.84
N GLU A 41 8.73 17.03 3.40
CA GLU A 41 10.15 16.87 3.08
C GLU A 41 10.71 15.51 3.52
N CYS A 42 10.17 14.92 4.60
CA CYS A 42 10.53 13.58 5.03
C CYS A 42 10.18 12.54 3.96
N PHE A 43 9.02 12.68 3.30
CA PHE A 43 8.59 11.75 2.26
C PHE A 43 9.33 11.97 0.93
N THR A 44 9.55 13.22 0.50
CA THR A 44 10.27 13.50 -0.75
C THR A 44 11.75 13.13 -0.65
N THR A 45 12.44 13.53 0.42
CA THR A 45 13.88 13.28 0.62
C THR A 45 14.19 11.78 0.71
N ASN A 46 13.30 10.99 1.33
CA ASN A 46 13.44 9.53 1.40
C ASN A 46 12.89 8.81 0.16
N LEU A 47 12.50 9.56 -0.86
CA LEU A 47 11.98 9.07 -2.14
C LEU A 47 10.79 8.11 -1.94
N ILE A 48 9.87 8.42 -1.02
CA ILE A 48 8.70 7.60 -0.73
C ILE A 48 7.65 7.81 -1.82
N ASN A 49 7.60 6.87 -2.76
CA ASN A 49 6.57 6.82 -3.80
C ASN A 49 5.41 5.88 -3.39
N GLY A 50 4.40 5.80 -4.25
CA GLY A 50 3.22 4.97 -4.05
C GLY A 50 3.50 3.51 -3.66
N ARG A 51 4.50 2.89 -4.29
CA ARG A 51 4.90 1.51 -3.98
C ARG A 51 5.63 1.38 -2.65
N LYS A 52 6.37 2.40 -2.23
CA LYS A 52 7.05 2.44 -0.94
C LYS A 52 6.08 2.68 0.22
N LEU A 53 4.91 3.28 -0.01
CA LEU A 53 3.86 3.39 1.02
C LEU A 53 3.45 2.02 1.59
N ILE A 54 3.58 0.94 0.81
CA ILE A 54 3.33 -0.43 1.25
C ILE A 54 4.24 -0.84 2.43
N GLN A 55 5.40 -0.20 2.57
CA GLN A 55 6.36 -0.45 3.64
C GLN A 55 6.27 0.58 4.78
N VAL A 56 5.32 1.51 4.73
CA VAL A 56 5.14 2.53 5.76
C VAL A 56 4.17 2.02 6.82
N ASP A 57 4.67 1.84 8.04
CA ASP A 57 3.89 1.46 9.21
C ASP A 57 4.40 2.18 10.48
N CYS A 58 3.75 1.96 11.62
CA CYS A 58 4.18 2.57 12.89
C CYS A 58 5.62 2.20 13.29
N SER A 59 6.19 1.11 12.79
CA SER A 59 7.58 0.72 13.10
C SER A 59 8.61 1.39 12.20
N SER A 60 8.22 1.79 10.99
CA SER A 60 9.09 2.42 10.00
C SER A 60 9.09 3.96 10.10
N LEU A 61 7.98 4.58 10.52
CA LEU A 61 7.82 6.03 10.61
C LEU A 61 8.89 6.75 11.44
N PRO A 62 9.37 6.21 12.59
CA PRO A 62 10.46 6.84 13.33
C PRO A 62 11.76 6.97 12.52
N ARG A 63 12.01 6.03 11.60
CA ARG A 63 13.19 6.08 10.70
C ARG A 63 13.07 7.16 9.62
N LEU A 64 11.86 7.64 9.36
CA LEU A 64 11.58 8.79 8.50
C LEU A 64 11.61 10.12 9.26
N GLY A 65 11.89 10.11 10.57
CA GLY A 65 11.88 11.30 11.42
C GLY A 65 10.52 11.63 12.03
N ILE A 66 9.53 10.74 11.89
CA ILE A 66 8.19 10.93 12.43
C ILE A 66 8.09 10.13 13.73
N THR A 67 8.24 10.83 14.86
CA THR A 67 8.31 10.22 16.19
C THR A 67 7.14 10.58 17.10
N ASP A 68 6.27 11.50 16.68
CA ASP A 68 5.04 11.81 17.43
C ASP A 68 4.06 10.64 17.31
N PHE A 69 3.69 10.06 18.46
CA PHE A 69 2.91 8.83 18.49
C PHE A 69 1.50 8.97 17.90
N GLU A 70 0.85 10.11 18.09
CA GLU A 70 -0.49 10.33 17.55
C GLU A 70 -0.44 10.59 16.04
N HIS A 71 0.58 11.31 15.57
CA HIS A 71 0.83 11.43 14.13
C HIS A 71 1.14 10.07 13.50
N MET A 72 1.95 9.25 14.15
CA MET A 72 2.29 7.91 13.68
C MET A 72 1.05 7.03 13.52
N LYS A 73 0.15 7.04 14.53
CA LYS A 73 -1.12 6.32 14.45
C LYS A 73 -1.98 6.80 13.27
N LEU A 74 -2.14 8.11 13.12
CA LEU A 74 -3.00 8.67 12.07
C LEU A 74 -2.44 8.35 10.68
N ILE A 75 -1.14 8.58 10.46
CA ILE A 75 -0.48 8.29 9.18
C ILE A 75 -0.56 6.80 8.87
N ALA A 76 -0.22 5.91 9.83
CA ALA A 76 -0.27 4.47 9.60
C ALA A 76 -1.70 3.96 9.32
N ARG A 77 -2.72 4.55 9.93
CA ARG A 77 -4.12 4.26 9.59
C ARG A 77 -4.46 4.73 8.17
N SER A 78 -4.12 5.96 7.83
CA SER A 78 -4.42 6.52 6.51
C SER A 78 -3.67 5.83 5.37
N VAL A 79 -2.43 5.35 5.61
CA VAL A 79 -1.73 4.47 4.66
C VAL A 79 -2.51 3.17 4.42
N ARG A 80 -3.05 2.55 5.47
CA ARG A 80 -3.84 1.32 5.35
C ARG A 80 -5.12 1.54 4.55
N GLU A 81 -5.84 2.62 4.83
CA GLU A 81 -7.04 3.03 4.10
C GLU A 81 -6.71 3.29 2.62
N LEU A 82 -5.65 4.02 2.35
CA LEU A 82 -5.20 4.34 0.99
C LEU A 82 -4.80 3.09 0.20
N LEU A 83 -4.21 2.08 0.85
CA LEU A 83 -3.85 0.81 0.26
C LEU A 83 -5.00 -0.21 0.26
N SER A 84 -6.19 0.17 0.77
CA SER A 84 -7.33 -0.74 0.95
C SER A 84 -6.93 -2.04 1.64
N ILE A 85 -6.09 -1.94 2.68
CA ILE A 85 -5.65 -3.08 3.49
C ILE A 85 -6.29 -3.09 4.86
N GLU A 86 -6.69 -4.28 5.31
CA GLU A 86 -7.22 -4.48 6.66
C GLU A 86 -6.14 -4.30 7.75
N GLU A 87 -6.56 -3.86 8.94
CA GLU A 87 -5.72 -3.90 10.12
C GLU A 87 -5.36 -5.34 10.50
N PRO A 88 -4.11 -5.64 10.88
CA PRO A 88 -3.77 -6.93 11.45
C PRO A 88 -4.61 -7.18 12.70
N ARG A 89 -5.58 -8.09 12.62
CA ARG A 89 -6.42 -8.45 13.76
C ARG A 89 -5.73 -9.48 14.63
N TRP A 90 -5.77 -9.28 15.94
CA TRP A 90 -5.19 -10.19 16.92
C TRP A 90 -5.90 -11.56 16.96
N ASP A 91 -7.16 -11.63 16.54
CA ASP A 91 -8.00 -12.83 16.52
C ASP A 91 -7.87 -13.66 15.23
N ARG A 92 -6.95 -13.27 14.33
CA ARG A 92 -6.68 -14.02 13.11
C ARG A 92 -5.95 -15.32 13.45
N SER A 93 -6.49 -16.44 12.99
CA SER A 93 -5.85 -17.76 13.18
C SER A 93 -4.45 -17.79 12.58
N ILE A 94 -3.49 -18.37 13.31
CA ILE A 94 -2.12 -18.62 12.83
C ILE A 94 -2.07 -19.58 11.64
N SER A 95 -3.14 -20.37 11.40
CA SER A 95 -3.26 -21.24 10.24
C SER A 95 -3.63 -20.49 8.96
N LEU A 96 -4.10 -19.25 9.08
CA LEU A 96 -4.38 -18.39 7.93
C LEU A 96 -3.15 -17.56 7.58
N HIS A 97 -3.10 -17.08 6.33
CA HIS A 97 -2.05 -16.16 5.94
C HIS A 97 -2.07 -14.90 6.83
N PRO A 98 -0.89 -14.35 7.21
CA PRO A 98 -0.79 -13.19 8.10
C PRO A 98 -1.53 -11.95 7.59
N ARG A 99 -1.70 -11.84 6.26
CA ARG A 99 -2.43 -10.75 5.60
C ARG A 99 -3.49 -11.30 4.66
N GLU A 100 -4.42 -10.44 4.28
CA GLU A 100 -5.41 -10.71 3.24
C GLU A 100 -4.77 -10.82 1.83
N PRO A 101 -5.51 -11.30 0.81
CA PRO A 101 -5.02 -11.37 -0.57
C PRO A 101 -4.46 -10.06 -1.11
N MET A 102 -5.11 -8.92 -0.87
CA MET A 102 -4.62 -7.61 -1.32
C MET A 102 -3.29 -7.27 -0.66
N GLY A 103 -3.21 -7.34 0.68
CA GLY A 103 -1.96 -7.10 1.41
C GLY A 103 -0.79 -7.96 0.92
N MET A 104 -1.01 -9.26 0.67
CA MET A 104 0.03 -10.13 0.12
C MET A 104 0.44 -9.79 -1.33
N PHE A 105 -0.51 -9.35 -2.16
CA PHE A 105 -0.21 -8.86 -3.51
C PHE A 105 0.64 -7.59 -3.45
N LEU A 106 0.25 -6.64 -2.59
CA LEU A 106 0.96 -5.39 -2.40
C LEU A 106 2.39 -5.61 -1.89
N GLU A 107 2.61 -6.54 -0.96
CA GLU A 107 3.97 -6.92 -0.52
C GLU A 107 4.87 -7.41 -1.67
N ARG A 108 4.30 -8.09 -2.68
CA ARG A 108 5.05 -8.48 -3.88
C ARG A 108 5.30 -7.28 -4.81
N LYS A 109 4.35 -6.34 -4.89
CA LYS A 109 4.43 -5.10 -5.67
C LYS A 109 5.38 -4.04 -5.09
N SER A 110 5.68 -4.10 -3.80
CA SER A 110 6.60 -3.13 -3.16
C SER A 110 8.04 -3.24 -3.67
N LYS A 111 8.42 -4.43 -4.15
CA LYS A 111 9.75 -4.68 -4.73
C LYS A 111 9.85 -4.12 -6.15
N THR A 112 11.05 -3.69 -6.52
CA THR A 112 11.33 -3.25 -7.89
C THR A 112 11.74 -4.43 -8.77
N GLY A 113 11.42 -4.35 -10.07
CA GLY A 113 11.89 -5.28 -11.09
C GLY A 113 10.77 -5.95 -11.89
N LYS A 114 11.14 -6.50 -13.06
CA LYS A 114 10.22 -7.01 -14.09
C LYS A 114 9.11 -7.93 -13.56
N ARG A 115 9.43 -8.78 -12.57
CA ARG A 115 8.46 -9.70 -11.97
C ARG A 115 7.38 -8.97 -11.17
N ALA A 116 7.76 -8.02 -10.33
CA ALA A 116 6.82 -7.21 -9.56
C ALA A 116 6.04 -6.27 -10.49
N ASP A 117 6.70 -5.68 -11.47
CA ASP A 117 6.06 -4.78 -12.45
C ASP A 117 4.98 -5.50 -13.26
N ASN A 118 5.26 -6.71 -13.75
CA ASN A 118 4.32 -7.50 -14.55
C ASN A 118 3.25 -8.23 -13.72
N LEU A 119 3.35 -8.26 -12.39
CA LEU A 119 2.36 -8.93 -11.55
C LEU A 119 1.04 -8.16 -11.57
N THR A 120 -0.03 -8.79 -12.04
CA THR A 120 -1.40 -8.27 -11.95
C THR A 120 -2.12 -8.88 -10.76
N TYR A 121 -3.13 -8.22 -10.21
CA TYR A 121 -3.86 -8.76 -9.07
C TYR A 121 -4.69 -9.99 -9.46
N ALA A 122 -5.34 -9.96 -10.63
CA ALA A 122 -6.02 -11.12 -11.19
C ALA A 122 -5.06 -12.31 -11.41
N GLY A 123 -3.84 -12.04 -11.88
CA GLY A 123 -2.79 -13.06 -12.04
C GLY A 123 -2.34 -13.63 -10.68
N PHE A 124 -2.20 -12.77 -9.67
CA PHE A 124 -1.87 -13.18 -8.32
C PHE A 124 -2.94 -14.09 -7.69
N LEU A 125 -4.23 -13.81 -7.91
CA LEU A 125 -5.32 -14.65 -7.40
C LEU A 125 -5.42 -16.01 -8.11
N LYS A 126 -5.09 -16.07 -9.41
CA LYS A 126 -5.11 -17.33 -10.20
C LYS A 126 -3.92 -18.25 -9.91
N GLY A 127 -2.80 -17.69 -9.47
CA GLY A 127 -1.57 -18.43 -9.13
C GLY A 127 -1.45 -18.86 -7.67
N LYS A 128 -2.56 -18.86 -6.92
CA LYS A 128 -2.66 -19.42 -5.57
C LYS A 128 -3.17 -20.85 -5.62
#